data_AF-A0AAV4ZGL0-F1
#
_entry.id   AF-A0AAV4ZGL0-F1
#
_cell.length_a   1.000
_cell.length_b   1.000
_cell.length_c   1.000
_cell.angle_alpha   90.00
_cell.angle_beta   90.00
_cell.angle_gamma   90.00
#
_symmetry.space_group_name_H-M   'P 1'
#
loop_
_entity.id
_entity.type
_entity.pdbx_description
1 polymer ?
#
loop_
_entity_poly.entity_id
_entity_poly.type
_entity_poly.pdbx_seq_one_letter_code
_entity_poly.pdbx_strand_id
1 'polypeptide(L)'
;MLRGALTLALALAAAPAAAAPVGEPSFPSVGDRFLLSVRGPLDGGRERFARLYASPVRGTDYWTTTVVCGTRDVRSGKERIEMQGAGNAWLNRGKLGGNWSPVGGGGGYGESQMRAWSVTQQDGLNVTVAMSGPCPPLGEGDVSSGD
;
A
#
# COMPACT_ATOMS: atom_id res chain seq x y z
N MET A 1 71.58 -23.04 -14.60
CA MET A 1 70.90 -21.73 -14.48
C MET A 1 69.41 -21.97 -14.64
N LEU A 2 68.63 -21.52 -13.66
CA LEU A 2 67.16 -21.64 -13.54
C LEU A 2 66.44 -20.83 -14.63
N ARG A 3 65.26 -21.29 -15.07
CA ARG A 3 64.04 -20.56 -15.54
C ARG A 3 63.28 -21.49 -16.50
N GLY A 4 62.04 -21.92 -16.29
CA GLY A 4 60.95 -21.42 -15.48
C GLY A 4 59.74 -21.19 -16.39
N ALA A 5 58.63 -21.88 -16.16
CA ALA A 5 57.30 -21.48 -16.63
C ALA A 5 56.23 -22.21 -15.81
N LEU A 6 55.77 -21.57 -14.74
CA LEU A 6 54.60 -21.99 -13.98
C LEU A 6 53.40 -21.24 -14.57
N THR A 7 52.52 -21.94 -15.27
CA THR A 7 51.31 -21.34 -15.85
C THR A 7 50.23 -21.27 -14.77
N LEU A 8 49.95 -20.07 -14.26
CA LEU A 8 48.92 -19.84 -13.26
C LEU A 8 47.55 -19.69 -13.96
N ALA A 9 46.66 -20.66 -13.79
CA ALA A 9 45.29 -20.58 -14.28
C ALA A 9 44.45 -19.70 -13.32
N LEU A 10 44.00 -18.53 -13.78
CA LEU A 10 43.03 -17.71 -13.05
C LEU A 10 41.63 -18.32 -13.21
N ALA A 11 41.13 -18.95 -12.15
CA ALA A 11 39.70 -19.25 -12.01
C ALA A 11 38.96 -17.98 -11.60
N LEU A 12 38.16 -17.40 -12.50
CA LEU A 12 37.22 -16.33 -12.15
C LEU A 12 36.06 -16.93 -11.35
N ALA A 13 36.13 -16.80 -10.02
CA ALA A 13 34.99 -17.04 -9.15
C ALA A 13 33.98 -15.89 -9.35
N ALA A 14 32.87 -16.18 -10.04
CA ALA A 14 31.70 -15.31 -10.05
C ALA A 14 31.10 -15.29 -8.64
N ALA A 15 31.40 -14.25 -7.86
CA ALA A 15 30.75 -14.01 -6.58
C ALA A 15 29.25 -13.74 -6.83
N PRO A 16 28.33 -14.35 -6.06
CA PRO A 16 26.92 -14.01 -6.16
C PRO A 16 26.77 -12.55 -5.75
N ALA A 17 26.10 -11.75 -6.57
CA ALA A 17 25.70 -10.40 -6.21
C ALA A 17 24.88 -10.49 -4.92
N ALA A 18 25.46 -10.03 -3.80
CA ALA A 18 24.76 -9.94 -2.54
C ALA A 18 23.54 -9.05 -2.74
N ALA A 19 22.33 -9.62 -2.61
CA ALA A 19 21.12 -8.83 -2.47
C ALA A 19 21.33 -7.86 -1.30
N ALA A 20 21.10 -6.57 -1.54
CA ALA A 20 21.19 -5.56 -0.49
C ALA A 20 20.29 -5.98 0.70
N PRO A 21 20.70 -5.73 1.95
CA PRO A 21 19.86 -6.04 3.10
C PRO A 21 18.53 -5.29 2.95
N VAL A 22 17.44 -6.05 2.85
CA VAL A 22 16.08 -5.51 2.95
C VAL A 22 15.96 -4.97 4.38
N GLY A 23 15.84 -3.65 4.52
CA GLY A 23 15.67 -3.01 5.83
C GLY A 23 14.40 -3.52 6.53
N GLU A 24 14.32 -3.35 7.86
CA GLU A 24 13.09 -3.65 8.58
C GLU A 24 11.92 -2.84 7.98
N PRO A 25 10.72 -3.44 7.80
CA PRO A 25 9.60 -2.72 7.23
C PRO A 25 9.24 -1.49 8.07
N SER A 26 9.27 -0.32 7.45
CA SER A 26 8.98 0.96 8.09
C SER A 26 7.70 1.59 7.55
N PHE A 27 7.15 2.55 8.30
CA PHE A 27 6.04 3.35 7.79
C PHE A 27 6.44 4.05 6.47
N PRO A 28 5.52 4.23 5.50
CA PRO A 28 5.88 4.74 4.19
C PRO A 28 6.61 6.08 4.23
N SER A 29 7.75 6.14 3.56
CA SER A 29 8.53 7.34 3.28
C SER A 29 8.40 7.73 1.81
N VAL A 30 8.67 9.01 1.50
CA VAL A 30 8.63 9.51 0.12
C VAL A 30 9.50 8.63 -0.79
N GLY A 31 8.91 8.17 -1.90
CA GLY A 31 9.58 7.30 -2.87
C GLY A 31 9.31 5.82 -2.68
N ASP A 32 8.72 5.40 -1.55
CA ASP A 32 8.35 4.00 -1.32
C ASP A 32 7.11 3.61 -2.12
N ARG A 33 6.96 2.34 -2.48
CA ARG A 33 5.62 1.78 -2.69
C ARG A 33 5.04 1.35 -1.36
N PHE A 34 3.71 1.39 -1.25
CA PHE A 34 3.04 0.87 -0.07
C PHE A 34 1.66 0.28 -0.37
N LEU A 35 1.26 -0.65 0.49
CA LEU A 35 -0.08 -1.20 0.55
C LEU A 35 -0.70 -0.91 1.92
N LEU A 36 -1.93 -0.44 1.92
CA LEU A 36 -2.75 -0.28 3.11
C LEU A 36 -3.95 -1.22 3.03
N SER A 37 -4.17 -2.02 4.05
CA SER A 37 -5.29 -2.95 4.16
C SER A 37 -6.00 -2.74 5.49
N VAL A 38 -7.29 -2.39 5.46
CA VAL A 38 -8.06 -2.09 6.67
C VAL A 38 -9.41 -2.80 6.68
N ARG A 39 -9.85 -3.19 7.88
CA ARG A 39 -11.18 -3.75 8.16
C ARG A 39 -11.94 -2.79 9.06
N GLY A 40 -13.19 -2.57 8.70
CA GLY A 40 -14.15 -1.83 9.52
C GLY A 40 -14.76 -2.70 10.62
N PRO A 41 -15.57 -2.10 11.50
CA PRO A 41 -16.33 -2.85 12.49
C PRO A 41 -17.26 -3.88 11.83
N LEU A 42 -17.51 -4.97 12.55
CA LEU A 42 -18.45 -6.00 12.17
C LEU A 42 -19.89 -5.50 12.30
N ASP A 43 -20.67 -5.60 11.23
CA ASP A 43 -22.10 -5.31 11.21
C ASP A 43 -22.87 -6.45 10.56
N GLY A 44 -23.79 -7.07 11.29
CA GLY A 44 -24.65 -8.14 10.77
C GLY A 44 -23.91 -9.34 10.17
N GLY A 45 -22.70 -9.65 10.65
CA GLY A 45 -21.87 -10.74 10.11
C GLY A 45 -21.06 -10.36 8.86
N ARG A 46 -21.00 -9.07 8.52
CA ARG A 46 -20.15 -8.54 7.46
C ARG A 46 -19.26 -7.44 8.01
N GLU A 47 -18.00 -7.45 7.60
CA GLU A 47 -17.09 -6.34 7.85
C GLU A 47 -16.89 -5.58 6.55
N ARG A 48 -16.87 -4.24 6.60
CA ARG A 48 -16.38 -3.46 5.47
C ARG A 48 -14.86 -3.60 5.41
N PHE A 49 -14.30 -3.48 4.22
CA PHE A 49 -12.85 -3.42 4.04
C PHE A 49 -12.46 -2.33 3.05
N ALA A 50 -11.22 -1.88 3.17
CA ALA A 50 -10.58 -1.11 2.12
C ALA A 50 -9.15 -1.63 1.90
N ARG A 51 -8.75 -1.64 0.63
CA ARG A 51 -7.39 -1.93 0.18
C ARG A 51 -6.92 -0.77 -0.69
N LEU A 52 -5.73 -0.24 -0.40
CA LEU A 52 -5.13 0.85 -1.15
C LEU A 52 -3.73 0.46 -1.57
N TYR A 53 -3.47 0.61 -2.86
CA TYR A 53 -2.16 0.36 -3.48
C TYR A 53 -1.59 1.70 -3.91
N ALA A 54 -0.39 2.04 -3.45
CA ALA A 54 0.25 3.31 -3.72
C ALA A 54 1.56 3.12 -4.49
N SER A 55 1.72 3.89 -5.56
CA SER A 55 2.95 3.95 -6.35
C SER A 55 3.48 5.38 -6.38
N PRO A 56 4.78 5.58 -6.11
CA PRO A 56 5.36 6.91 -6.02
C PRO A 56 5.41 7.55 -7.41
N VAL A 57 5.13 8.84 -7.48
CA VAL A 57 5.30 9.64 -8.70
C VAL A 57 6.70 10.23 -8.70
N ARG A 58 7.52 9.82 -9.68
CA ARG A 58 8.94 10.23 -9.78
C ARG A 58 9.08 11.75 -9.79
N GLY A 59 10.01 12.26 -8.98
CA GLY A 59 10.30 13.69 -8.88
C GLY A 59 9.27 14.49 -8.07
N THR A 60 8.40 13.82 -7.32
CA THR A 60 7.40 14.44 -6.45
C THR A 60 7.31 13.72 -5.11
N ASP A 61 6.67 14.35 -4.14
CA ASP A 61 6.41 13.78 -2.81
C ASP A 61 5.02 13.10 -2.72
N TYR A 62 4.42 12.77 -3.86
CA TYR A 62 3.06 12.20 -3.96
C TYR A 62 3.07 10.77 -4.51
N TRP A 63 2.00 10.04 -4.18
CA TRP A 63 1.70 8.74 -4.77
C TRP A 63 0.44 8.82 -5.61
N THR A 64 0.40 8.08 -6.71
CA THR A 64 -0.87 7.65 -7.31
C THR A 64 -1.39 6.44 -6.56
N THR A 65 -2.69 6.37 -6.33
CA THR A 65 -3.31 5.25 -5.61
C THR A 65 -4.42 4.57 -6.39
N THR A 66 -4.60 3.28 -6.14
CA THR A 66 -5.82 2.55 -6.45
C THR A 66 -6.48 2.14 -5.15
N VAL A 67 -7.74 2.54 -4.96
CA VAL A 67 -8.54 2.22 -3.78
C VAL A 67 -9.60 1.21 -4.17
N VAL A 68 -9.77 0.17 -3.35
CA VAL A 68 -10.81 -0.85 -3.47
C VAL A 68 -11.53 -0.96 -2.14
N CYS A 69 -12.85 -0.78 -2.16
CA CYS A 69 -13.70 -0.88 -0.98
C CYS A 69 -14.81 -1.91 -1.19
N GLY A 70 -15.17 -2.60 -0.12
CA GLY A 70 -16.15 -3.66 -0.20
C GLY A 70 -16.55 -4.22 1.15
N THR A 71 -17.23 -5.36 1.11
CA THR A 71 -17.64 -6.11 2.31
C THR A 71 -17.10 -7.54 2.27
N ARG A 72 -16.78 -8.07 3.44
CA ARG A 72 -16.38 -9.47 3.64
C ARG A 72 -17.37 -10.13 4.58
N ASP A 73 -17.92 -11.26 4.15
CA ASP A 73 -18.72 -12.12 5.01
C ASP A 73 -17.80 -12.89 5.95
N VAL A 74 -17.94 -12.72 7.27
CA VAL A 74 -16.98 -13.30 8.23
C VAL A 74 -17.09 -14.81 8.37
N ARG A 75 -18.25 -15.40 8.01
CA ARG A 75 -18.47 -16.85 8.12
C ARG A 75 -17.86 -17.61 6.96
N SER A 76 -18.05 -17.09 5.74
CA SER A 76 -17.60 -17.72 4.50
C SER A 76 -16.26 -17.17 4.01
N GLY A 77 -15.80 -16.04 4.57
CA GLY A 77 -14.61 -15.32 4.12
C GLY A 77 -14.76 -14.65 2.75
N LYS A 78 -15.93 -14.73 2.13
CA LYS A 78 -16.17 -14.20 0.77
C LYS A 78 -16.17 -12.68 0.78
N GLU A 79 -15.40 -12.10 -0.13
CA GLU A 79 -15.34 -10.67 -0.34
C GLU A 79 -16.20 -10.25 -1.53
N ARG A 80 -16.89 -9.12 -1.40
CA ARG A 80 -17.61 -8.44 -2.46
C ARG A 80 -17.02 -7.05 -2.60
N ILE A 81 -16.51 -6.73 -3.78
CA ILE A 81 -16.10 -5.38 -4.14
C ILE A 81 -17.37 -4.56 -4.36
N GLU A 82 -17.47 -3.44 -3.66
CA GLU A 82 -18.59 -2.49 -3.80
C GLU A 82 -18.17 -1.29 -4.65
N MET A 83 -16.91 -0.88 -4.56
CA MET A 83 -16.41 0.26 -5.30
C MET A 83 -14.90 0.19 -5.44
N GLN A 84 -14.39 0.77 -6.53
CA GLN A 84 -12.97 0.98 -6.73
C GLN A 84 -12.76 2.36 -7.33
N GLY A 85 -11.53 2.88 -7.28
CA GLY A 85 -11.24 4.19 -7.84
C GLY A 85 -9.76 4.54 -7.83
N ALA A 86 -9.39 5.51 -8.65
CA ALA A 86 -8.05 6.07 -8.68
C ALA A 86 -7.96 7.27 -7.73
N GLY A 87 -6.79 7.50 -7.17
CA GLY A 87 -6.57 8.58 -6.22
C GLY A 87 -5.12 9.01 -6.13
N ASN A 88 -4.84 9.81 -5.10
CA ASN A 88 -3.50 10.22 -4.73
C ASN A 88 -3.31 10.08 -3.22
N ALA A 89 -2.07 9.92 -2.79
CA ALA A 89 -1.66 10.01 -1.38
C ALA A 89 -0.54 11.02 -1.22
N TRP A 90 -0.38 11.51 0.00
CA TRP A 90 0.75 12.33 0.42
C TRP A 90 1.00 12.22 1.92
N LEU A 91 2.21 12.60 2.31
CA LEU A 91 2.55 12.88 3.70
C LEU A 91 2.39 14.37 3.98
N ASN A 92 1.65 14.72 5.02
CA ASN A 92 1.60 16.09 5.55
C ASN A 92 2.04 16.08 7.00
N ARG A 93 3.26 16.59 7.28
CA ARG A 93 3.87 16.59 8.62
C ARG A 93 3.84 15.20 9.27
N GLY A 94 4.24 14.17 8.52
CA GLY A 94 4.25 12.77 8.95
C GLY A 94 2.89 12.08 8.98
N LYS A 95 1.79 12.77 8.64
CA LYS A 95 0.45 12.16 8.54
C LYS A 95 0.17 11.72 7.12
N LEU A 96 -0.10 10.43 6.95
CA LEU A 96 -0.47 9.84 5.66
C LEU A 96 -1.97 9.99 5.40
N GLY A 97 -2.32 10.42 4.19
CA GLY A 97 -3.70 10.48 3.73
C GLY A 97 -3.79 10.76 2.25
N GLY A 98 -5.01 10.95 1.77
CA GLY A 98 -5.21 11.20 0.36
C GLY A 98 -6.67 11.27 -0.06
N ASN A 99 -6.84 11.40 -1.37
CA ASN A 99 -8.14 11.54 -2.02
C ASN A 99 -8.28 10.51 -3.13
N TRP A 100 -9.50 10.12 -3.46
CA TRP A 100 -9.79 9.19 -4.53
C TRP A 100 -11.14 9.47 -5.17
N SER A 101 -11.30 9.02 -6.42
CA SER A 101 -12.50 9.19 -7.22
C SER A 101 -13.03 7.82 -7.62
N PRO A 102 -14.27 7.47 -7.25
CA PRO A 102 -14.91 6.22 -7.68
C PRO A 102 -14.96 6.05 -9.20
N VAL A 103 -14.80 4.82 -9.67
CA VAL A 103 -15.16 4.43 -11.04
C VAL A 103 -16.46 3.62 -11.02
N GLY A 104 -17.38 3.90 -11.94
CA GLY A 104 -18.62 3.13 -12.10
C GLY A 104 -19.79 3.50 -11.18
N GLY A 105 -19.81 4.72 -10.61
CA GLY A 105 -20.99 5.24 -9.90
C GLY A 105 -22.15 5.53 -10.86
N GLY A 106 -23.27 4.82 -10.67
CA GLY A 106 -24.43 4.85 -11.56
C GLY A 106 -25.33 6.06 -11.40
N GLY A 107 -24.99 7.19 -12.03
CA GLY A 107 -25.91 8.27 -12.38
C GLY A 107 -26.58 9.09 -11.25
N GLY A 108 -26.22 8.88 -9.98
CA GLY A 108 -26.72 9.61 -8.82
C GLY A 108 -25.90 10.87 -8.49
N TYR A 109 -26.59 11.92 -8.04
CA TYR A 109 -25.98 13.16 -7.55
C TYR A 109 -25.07 12.84 -6.34
N GLY A 110 -23.74 12.92 -6.52
CA GLY A 110 -22.74 12.62 -5.48
C GLY A 110 -21.78 11.47 -5.80
N GLU A 111 -22.00 10.73 -6.88
CA GLU A 111 -21.20 9.53 -7.19
C GLU A 111 -19.84 9.81 -7.84
N SER A 112 -19.66 11.01 -8.39
CA SER A 112 -18.36 11.52 -8.88
C SER A 112 -17.65 12.43 -7.87
N GLN A 113 -18.14 12.50 -6.63
CA GLN A 113 -17.49 13.33 -5.61
C GLN A 113 -16.17 12.71 -5.20
N MET A 114 -15.15 13.57 -5.13
CA MET A 114 -13.86 13.22 -4.58
C MET A 114 -14.04 12.81 -3.11
N ARG A 115 -13.52 11.65 -2.78
CA ARG A 115 -13.58 11.03 -1.46
C ARG A 115 -12.22 11.14 -0.79
N ALA A 116 -12.20 11.19 0.55
CA ALA A 116 -10.97 11.32 1.31
C ALA A 116 -10.73 10.10 2.21
N TRP A 117 -9.47 9.90 2.55
CA TRP A 117 -9.02 8.98 3.59
C TRP A 117 -7.80 9.53 4.31
N SER A 118 -7.59 9.11 5.56
CA SER A 118 -6.41 9.46 6.33
C SER A 118 -6.11 8.45 7.42
N VAL A 119 -4.83 8.25 7.70
CA VAL A 119 -4.38 7.56 8.92
C VAL A 119 -4.63 8.50 10.10
N THR A 120 -5.48 8.07 11.03
CA THR A 120 -5.86 8.84 12.22
C THR A 120 -5.04 8.44 13.44
N GLN A 121 -4.58 7.19 13.50
CA GLN A 121 -3.67 6.67 14.52
C GLN A 121 -2.66 5.72 13.88
N GLN A 122 -1.43 5.71 14.40
CA GLN A 122 -0.33 4.90 13.91
C GLN A 122 0.46 4.34 15.09
N ASP A 123 0.69 3.03 15.09
CA ASP A 123 1.61 2.31 15.98
C ASP A 123 2.49 1.38 15.13
N GLY A 124 3.66 1.89 14.75
CA GLY A 124 4.51 1.26 13.73
C GLY A 124 3.78 1.17 12.40
N LEU A 125 3.47 -0.07 11.99
CA LEU A 125 2.74 -0.41 10.76
C LEU A 125 1.26 -0.69 11.00
N ASN A 126 0.83 -0.77 12.26
CA ASN A 126 -0.59 -0.90 12.59
C ASN A 126 -1.22 0.50 12.58
N VAL A 127 -2.35 0.63 11.89
CA VAL A 127 -2.99 1.92 11.65
C VAL A 127 -4.48 1.86 11.89
N THR A 128 -5.02 2.99 12.36
CA THR A 128 -6.43 3.30 12.27
C THR A 128 -6.62 4.31 11.14
N VAL A 129 -7.61 4.08 10.28
CA VAL A 129 -7.86 4.87 9.09
C VAL A 129 -9.31 5.32 9.06
N ALA A 130 -9.53 6.61 8.84
CA ALA A 130 -10.85 7.13 8.50
C ALA A 130 -10.99 7.20 6.98
N MET A 131 -12.10 6.71 6.43
CA MET A 131 -12.35 6.76 4.98
C MET A 131 -13.78 7.18 4.67
N SER A 132 -13.95 7.91 3.58
CA SER A 132 -15.28 8.18 3.03
C SER A 132 -15.87 6.88 2.48
N GLY A 133 -17.20 6.71 2.61
CA GLY A 133 -17.91 5.51 2.13
C GLY A 133 -17.67 5.24 0.62
N PRO A 134 -17.97 4.04 0.10
CA PRO A 134 -18.47 2.85 0.77
C PRO A 134 -17.40 2.08 1.56
N CYS A 135 -16.18 2.63 1.66
CA CYS A 135 -15.15 2.14 2.56
C CYS A 135 -15.61 2.19 4.03
N PRO A 136 -14.91 1.49 4.96
CA PRO A 136 -15.14 1.66 6.39
C PRO A 136 -15.05 3.13 6.79
N PRO A 137 -16.05 3.71 7.50
CA PRO A 137 -15.94 5.08 8.00
C PRO A 137 -14.76 5.23 8.97
N LEU A 138 -14.47 4.15 9.70
CA LEU A 138 -13.28 3.93 10.50
C LEU A 138 -12.88 2.45 10.34
N GLY A 139 -11.60 2.16 10.20
CA GLY A 139 -11.09 0.81 10.13
C GLY A 139 -9.69 0.67 10.70
N GLU A 140 -9.35 -0.54 11.11
CA GLU A 140 -8.04 -0.91 11.64
C GLU A 140 -7.36 -1.89 10.69
N GLY A 141 -6.05 -1.83 10.61
CA GLY A 141 -5.27 -2.78 9.84
C GLY A 141 -3.81 -2.37 9.72
N ASP A 142 -3.21 -2.74 8.61
CA ASP A 142 -1.76 -2.69 8.41
C ASP A 142 -1.37 -1.89 7.17
N VAL A 143 -0.20 -1.25 7.27
CA VAL A 143 0.52 -0.69 6.13
C VAL A 143 1.82 -1.45 5.92
N SER A 144 2.11 -1.84 4.68
CA SER A 144 3.42 -2.38 4.29
C SER A 144 4.10 -1.43 3.32
N SER A 145 5.42 -1.28 3.42
CA SER A 145 6.19 -0.37 2.59
C SER A 145 7.59 -0.93 2.31
N GLY A 146 8.19 -0.54 1.16
CA GLY A 146 9.59 -0.87 0.83
C GLY A 146 9.84 -1.65 -0.46
N ASP A 147 8.86 -1.76 -1.38
CA ASP A 147 8.98 -2.47 -2.67
C ASP A 147 9.55 -1.66 -3.86
#